data_AF-A0A1B9M6L9-F1
#
_entry.id   AF-A0A1B9M6L9-F1
#
_cell.length_a   1.000
_cell.length_b   1.000
_cell.length_c   1.000
_cell.angle_alpha   90.00
_cell.angle_beta   90.00
_cell.angle_gamma   90.00
#
_symmetry.space_group_name_H-M   'P 1'
#
loop_
_entity.id
_entity.type
_entity.pdbx_description
1 polymer ?
#
loop_
_entity_poly.entity_id
_entity_poly.type
_entity_poly.pdbx_seq_one_letter_code
_entity_poly.pdbx_strand_id
1 'polypeptide(L)' 'MIWGMMKGIFTGGKLPGYIYKSHIDYKAARAVINESDSADNIAFFARLFESILRETSNLTEEF' A
#
# COMPACT_ATOMS: atom_id res chain seq x y z
N MET A 1 -4.44 -12.73 3.46
CA MET A 1 -3.92 -11.91 2.34
C MET A 1 -2.64 -11.13 2.67
N ILE A 2 -2.54 -10.46 3.82
CA ILE A 2 -1.36 -9.63 4.19
C ILE A 2 -0.04 -10.39 4.08
N TRP A 3 0.05 -11.60 4.64
CA TRP A 3 1.26 -12.42 4.58
C TRP A 3 1.74 -12.66 3.13
N GLY A 4 0.81 -12.95 2.22
CA GLY A 4 1.11 -13.16 0.80
C GLY A 4 1.67 -11.91 0.12
N MET A 5 1.11 -10.73 0.42
CA MET A 5 1.59 -9.45 -0.11
C MET A 5 2.96 -9.05 0.47
N MET A 6 3.20 -9.36 1.74
CA MET A 6 4.48 -9.08 2.40
C MET A 6 5.60 -10.03 1.94
N LYS A 7 5.26 -11.27 1.58
CA LYS A 7 6.23 -12.29 1.14
C LYS A 7 6.33 -12.45 -0.38
N GLY A 8 5.42 -11.86 -1.15
CA GLY A 8 5.41 -11.91 -2.61
C GLY A 8 4.87 -13.22 -3.18
N ILE A 9 3.91 -13.84 -2.49
CA ILE A 9 3.39 -15.17 -2.84
C ILE A 9 2.48 -15.13 -4.08
N PHE A 10 1.86 -14.00 -4.40
CA PHE A 10 0.90 -13.89 -5.50
C PHE A 10 1.57 -13.61 -6.85
N THR A 11 2.44 -12.59 -6.91
CA THR A 11 3.06 -12.12 -8.17
C THR A 11 4.58 -12.08 -8.10
N GLY A 12 5.20 -12.46 -6.99
CA GLY A 12 6.63 -12.23 -6.72
C GLY A 12 6.96 -10.82 -6.20
N GLY A 13 6.13 -9.83 -6.53
CA GLY A 13 6.22 -8.46 -5.99
C GLY A 13 5.86 -8.40 -4.50
N LYS A 14 6.56 -7.56 -3.73
CA LYS A 14 6.35 -7.42 -2.28
C LYS A 14 5.91 -6.00 -1.93
N LEU A 15 4.96 -5.87 -1.01
CA LEU A 15 4.47 -4.58 -0.55
C LEU A 15 5.57 -3.65 -0.02
N PRO A 16 6.58 -4.13 0.76
CA PRO A 16 7.71 -3.30 1.19
C PRO A 16 8.61 -2.76 0.08
N GLY A 17 8.49 -3.27 -1.16
CA GLY A 17 9.18 -2.69 -2.31
C GLY A 17 8.58 -1.37 -2.79
N TYR A 18 7.33 -1.10 -2.42
CA TYR A 18 6.55 0.06 -2.86
C TYR A 18 6.16 1.00 -1.71
N ILE A 19 6.05 0.47 -0.48
CA ILE A 19 5.60 1.22 0.69
C ILE A 19 6.56 0.96 1.85
N TYR A 20 7.30 1.98 2.28
CA TYR A 20 8.24 1.98 3.40
C TYR A 20 8.49 3.43 3.90
N LYS A 21 9.23 3.60 5.00
CA LYS A 21 9.44 4.89 5.70
C LYS A 21 9.51 6.15 4.85
N SER A 22 10.35 6.12 3.82
CA SER A 22 10.69 7.28 3.00
C SER A 22 10.04 7.25 1.61
N HIS A 23 9.18 6.26 1.33
CA HIS A 23 8.62 6.06 0.01
C HIS A 23 7.28 5.36 0.06
N ILE A 24 6.28 5.97 -0.56
CA ILE A 24 4.94 5.42 -0.69
C ILE A 24 4.52 5.56 -2.14
N ASP A 25 4.41 4.43 -2.84
CA ASP A 25 3.81 4.33 -4.16
C ASP A 25 2.61 3.38 -4.15
N TYR A 26 1.46 3.92 -3.75
CA TYR A 26 0.20 3.16 -3.73
C TYR A 26 -0.24 2.65 -5.11
N LYS A 27 0.13 3.35 -6.19
CA LYS A 27 -0.29 2.96 -7.55
C LYS A 27 0.49 1.75 -8.01
N ALA A 28 1.82 1.78 -7.88
CA ALA A 28 2.66 0.63 -8.21
C ALA A 28 2.44 -0.56 -7.26
N ALA A 29 2.11 -0.30 -5.98
CA ALA A 29 1.83 -1.35 -5.00
C ALA A 29 0.69 -2.30 -5.41
N ARG A 30 -0.22 -1.88 -6.30
CA ARG A 30 -1.31 -2.73 -6.83
C ARG A 30 -0.79 -4.02 -7.50
N ALA A 31 0.42 -3.96 -8.05
CA ALA A 31 1.07 -5.07 -8.75
C ALA A 31 1.36 -6.27 -7.87
N VAL A 32 1.36 -6.09 -6.54
CA VAL A 32 1.51 -7.18 -5.57
C VAL A 32 0.35 -8.19 -5.63
N ILE A 33 -0.83 -7.79 -6.14
CA ILE A 33 -2.00 -8.68 -6.25
C ILE A 33 -2.42 -8.91 -7.71
N ASN A 34 -2.54 -7.87 -8.54
CA ASN A 34 -3.12 -7.98 -9.90
C ASN A 34 -2.60 -6.88 -10.84
N GLU A 35 -1.28 -6.75 -10.93
CA GLU A 35 -0.62 -5.79 -11.82
C GLU A 35 -1.20 -4.36 -11.68
N SER A 36 -1.59 -3.73 -12.79
CA SER A 36 -2.10 -2.35 -12.81
C SER A 36 -3.63 -2.26 -12.80
N ASP A 37 -4.34 -3.37 -12.64
CA ASP A 37 -5.80 -3.38 -12.70
C ASP A 37 -6.41 -2.49 -11.60
N SER A 38 -7.16 -1.49 -12.04
CA SER A 38 -7.78 -0.47 -11.16
C SER A 38 -6.79 0.26 -10.24
N ALA A 39 -5.50 0.32 -10.60
CA ALA A 39 -4.44 0.88 -9.76
C ALA A 39 -4.68 2.33 -9.35
N ASP A 40 -5.23 3.16 -10.25
CA ASP A 40 -5.55 4.56 -9.95
C ASP A 40 -6.65 4.70 -8.88
N ASN A 41 -7.72 3.90 -8.98
CA ASN A 41 -8.81 3.91 -8.01
C ASN A 41 -8.33 3.43 -6.63
N ILE A 42 -7.53 2.36 -6.60
CA ILE A 42 -6.99 1.82 -5.35
C ILE A 42 -6.00 2.80 -4.72
N ALA A 43 -5.15 3.45 -5.52
CA ALA A 43 -4.26 4.49 -5.04
C ALA A 43 -5.02 5.70 -4.49
N PHE A 44 -6.12 6.10 -5.13
CA PHE A 44 -7.00 7.15 -4.63
C PHE A 44 -7.57 6.79 -3.25
N PHE A 45 -8.17 5.60 -3.10
CA PHE A 45 -8.72 5.18 -1.82
C PHE A 45 -7.65 4.99 -0.73
N ALA A 46 -6.46 4.48 -1.08
CA ALA A 46 -5.36 4.33 -0.13
C ALA A 46 -4.93 5.67 0.47
N ARG A 47 -4.78 6.71 -0.37
CA ARG A 47 -4.47 8.07 0.10
C ARG A 47 -5.59 8.65 0.95
N LEU A 48 -6.85 8.42 0.58
CA LEU A 48 -7.99 8.91 1.36
C LEU A 48 -8.01 8.27 2.75
N PHE A 49 -7.83 6.94 2.84
CA PHE A 49 -7.78 6.24 4.12
C PHE A 49 -6.57 6.67 4.96
N GLU A 50 -5.40 6.84 4.33
CA GLU A 50 -4.24 7.37 5.00
C GLU A 50 -4.51 8.75 5.61
N SER A 51 -5.06 9.70 4.85
CA SER A 51 -5.40 11.05 5.34
C SER A 51 -6.32 10.98 6.54
N ILE A 52 -7.42 10.23 6.44
CA ILE A 52 -8.39 10.07 7.53
C ILE A 52 -7.72 9.47 8.77
N LEU A 53 -6.88 8.44 8.61
CA LEU A 53 -6.18 7.82 9.74
C LEU A 53 -5.21 8.79 10.39
N ARG A 54 -4.47 9.59 9.63
CA ARG A 54 -3.55 10.60 10.16
C ARG A 54 -4.28 11.70 10.92
N GLU A 55 -5.44 12.13 10.41
CA GLU A 55 -6.26 13.17 11.05
C GLU A 55 -6.96 12.69 12.33
N THR A 56 -7.31 11.40 12.40
CA THR A 56 -8.14 10.85 13.48
C THR A 56 -7.39 9.99 14.49
N SER A 57 -6.15 9.60 14.18
CA SER A 57 -5.33 8.77 15.05
C SER A 57 -4.64 9.58 16.14
N ASN A 58 -4.62 9.03 17.36
CA ASN A 58 -3.80 9.52 18.46
C ASN A 58 -2.45 8.77 18.57
N LEU A 59 -2.18 7.84 17.66
CA LEU A 59 -0.93 7.09 17.61
C LEU A 59 0.14 7.89 16.86
N THR A 60 1.38 7.83 17.36
CA THR A 60 2.55 8.33 16.63
C THR A 60 2.79 7.49 15.39
N GLU A 61 3.09 8.15 14.28
CA GLU A 61 3.40 7.50 13.03
C GLU A 61 4.75 6.78 13.07
N GLU A 62 4.72 5.45 12.91
CA GLU A 62 5.90 4.63 12.66
C GLU A 62 5.88 4.15 11.21
N PHE A 63 6.51 4.91 10.31
CA PHE A 63 6.89 4.40 8.99
C PHE A 63 8.38 4.06 8.98
#